data_AF-A0A3Q7YPG0-F1
#
_entry.id   AF-A0A3Q7YPG0-F1
#
_cell.length_a   1.000
_cell.length_b   1.000
_cell.length_c   1.000
_cell.angle_alpha   90.00
_cell.angle_beta   90.00
_cell.angle_gamma   90.00
#
_symmetry.space_group_name_H-M   'P 1'
#
loop_
_entity.id
_entity.type
_entity.pdbx_description
1 polymer ?
#
loop_
_entity_poly.entity_id
_entity_poly.type
_entity_poly.pdbx_seq_one_letter_code
_entity_poly.pdbx_strand_id
1 'polypeptide(L)'
;DDCLDSYCMDADVFILVLNAESTVSRVERQFFKDVASKLSRPNLFILNNRWDKASSMEPEMEQKVKDQHMERCVNLLVDELGVYSTAQEAWERIYHVSALEALHIRNGHIKNPSAQTKERYQEFLRFENDFLNCLAVSALKTKFGPHLLSAQKILNQLKSTLISPFIEKVSRLIDENKERRANLNAEIEEWELEMQDEREDLQYCFEELTEMTQR
;
A
#
# COMPACT_ATOMS: atom_id res chain seq x y z
N ASP A 1 8.89 32.18 9.14
CA ASP A 1 7.73 31.49 8.55
C ASP A 1 7.99 30.99 7.12
N ASP A 2 8.68 31.73 6.26
CA ASP A 2 8.89 31.34 4.84
C ASP A 2 9.64 30.02 4.57
N CYS A 3 10.52 29.56 5.47
CA CYS A 3 11.31 28.33 5.23
C CYS A 3 10.42 27.07 5.22
N LEU A 4 9.41 27.04 6.09
CA LEU A 4 8.58 25.85 6.30
C LEU A 4 7.59 25.67 5.13
N ASP A 5 7.02 26.76 4.64
CA ASP A 5 6.12 26.73 3.49
C ASP A 5 6.87 26.48 2.16
N SER A 6 8.14 26.90 2.07
CA SER A 6 8.94 26.75 0.84
C SER A 6 9.66 25.41 0.70
N TYR A 7 10.07 24.78 1.81
CA TYR A 7 10.96 23.61 1.77
C TYR A 7 10.45 22.38 2.53
N CYS A 8 9.44 22.51 3.40
CA CYS A 8 9.01 21.42 4.28
C CYS A 8 7.67 20.79 3.90
N MET A 9 6.87 21.41 3.03
CA MET A 9 5.54 20.90 2.68
C MET A 9 5.57 19.58 1.90
N ASP A 10 6.61 19.37 1.08
CA ASP A 10 6.79 18.16 0.27
C ASP A 10 7.73 17.13 0.94
N ALA A 11 8.14 17.36 2.18
CA ALA A 11 9.03 16.45 2.90
C ALA A 11 8.26 15.22 3.38
N ASP A 12 8.66 14.03 2.89
CA ASP A 12 8.09 12.75 3.31
C ASP A 12 8.51 12.34 4.74
N VAL A 13 9.69 12.79 5.18
CA VAL A 13 10.31 12.42 6.47
C VAL A 13 11.05 13.61 7.08
N PHE A 14 10.91 13.78 8.38
CA PHE A 14 11.61 14.76 9.21
C PHE A 14 12.56 14.07 10.18
N ILE A 15 13.73 14.66 10.39
CA ILE A 15 14.73 14.17 11.34
C ILE A 15 15.11 15.32 12.28
N LEU A 16 14.82 15.15 13.56
CA LEU A 16 15.26 16.06 14.63
C LEU A 16 16.58 15.54 15.20
N VAL A 17 17.66 16.26 14.93
CA VAL A 17 19.00 15.94 15.46
C VAL A 17 19.21 16.72 16.75
N LEU A 18 19.27 16.00 17.86
CA LEU A 18 19.52 16.55 19.19
C LEU A 18 20.97 16.30 19.59
N ASN A 19 21.52 17.20 20.40
CA ASN A 19 22.78 16.93 21.09
C ASN A 19 22.48 16.17 22.39
N ALA A 20 22.95 14.93 22.49
CA ALA A 20 22.75 14.06 23.65
C ALA A 20 23.36 14.61 24.96
N GLU A 21 24.31 15.54 24.88
CA GLU A 21 24.84 16.24 26.07
C GLU A 21 23.88 17.33 26.60
N SER A 22 22.77 17.59 25.90
CA SER A 22 21.86 18.70 26.20
C SER A 22 20.38 18.30 26.04
N THR A 23 19.49 19.08 26.65
CA THR A 23 18.05 18.87 26.49
C THR A 23 17.52 19.63 25.28
N VAL A 24 16.43 19.12 24.68
CA VAL A 24 15.75 19.77 23.54
C VAL A 24 15.46 21.23 23.86
N SER A 25 15.86 22.14 22.98
CA SER A 25 15.61 23.57 23.18
C SER A 25 14.12 23.90 23.00
N ARG A 26 13.71 25.08 23.49
CA ARG A 26 12.34 25.58 23.27
C ARG A 26 12.09 25.92 21.79
N VAL A 27 13.13 26.35 21.08
CA VAL A 27 13.04 26.75 19.67
C VAL A 27 12.78 25.54 18.77
N GLU A 28 13.53 24.45 18.97
CA GLU A 28 13.32 23.19 18.24
C GLU A 28 11.92 22.64 18.50
N ARG A 29 11.46 22.66 19.75
CA ARG A 29 10.09 22.24 20.10
C ARG A 29 9.02 23.06 19.39
N GLN A 30 9.18 24.37 19.33
CA GLN A 30 8.20 25.23 18.66
C GLN A 30 8.15 24.96 17.15
N PHE A 31 9.31 24.81 16.51
CA PHE A 31 9.38 24.50 15.09
C PHE A 31 8.60 23.21 14.74
N PHE A 32 8.80 22.14 15.50
CA PHE A 32 8.10 20.88 15.24
C PHE A 32 6.60 20.92 15.60
N LYS A 33 6.18 21.78 16.54
CA LYS A 33 4.75 22.05 16.77
C LYS A 33 4.11 22.71 15.55
N ASP A 34 4.80 23.66 14.94
CA ASP A 34 4.31 24.32 13.74
C ASP A 34 4.24 23.33 12.56
N VAL A 35 5.24 22.45 12.40
CA VAL A 35 5.22 21.36 11.39
C VAL A 35 4.04 20.40 11.64
N ALA A 36 3.86 19.92 12.87
CA ALA A 36 2.78 18.99 13.21
C ALA A 36 1.38 19.61 13.09
N SER A 37 1.28 20.95 13.20
CA SER A 37 0.02 21.66 12.97
C SER A 37 -0.37 21.76 11.49
N LYS A 38 0.62 21.82 10.59
CA LYS A 38 0.40 21.95 9.14
C LYS A 38 0.34 20.61 8.41
N LEU A 39 1.07 19.60 8.89
CA LEU A 39 1.11 18.27 8.31
C LEU A 39 0.41 17.28 9.26
N SER A 40 -0.58 16.55 8.74
CA SER A 40 -1.25 15.51 9.51
C SER A 40 -0.35 14.28 9.64
N ARG A 41 0.21 14.06 10.84
CA ARG A 41 1.08 12.92 11.20
C ARG A 41 2.34 12.79 10.33
N PRO A 42 3.26 13.77 10.35
CA PRO A 42 4.55 13.66 9.69
C PRO A 42 5.38 12.49 10.25
N ASN A 43 6.13 11.82 9.38
CA ASN A 43 7.11 10.81 9.81
C ASN A 43 8.29 11.53 10.47
N LEU A 44 8.41 11.48 11.79
CA LEU A 44 9.43 12.21 12.56
C LEU A 44 10.35 11.24 13.30
N PHE A 45 11.65 11.32 13.02
CA PHE A 45 12.69 10.59 13.74
C PHE A 45 13.48 11.52 14.64
N ILE A 46 13.95 11.00 15.78
CA ILE A 46 14.83 11.72 16.71
C ILE A 46 16.18 11.02 16.77
N LEU A 47 17.25 11.79 16.51
CA LEU A 47 18.63 11.34 16.67
C LEU A 47 19.26 12.08 17.83
N ASN A 48 19.43 11.42 18.97
CA ASN A 48 20.29 11.87 20.06
C ASN A 48 21.75 11.65 19.63
N ASN A 49 22.32 12.64 18.94
CA ASN A 49 23.67 12.60 18.40
C ASN A 49 24.72 12.96 19.47
N ARG A 50 25.99 12.61 19.20
CA ARG A 50 27.13 12.72 20.14
C ARG A 50 27.01 11.78 21.33
N TRP A 51 26.35 10.64 21.15
CA TRP A 51 26.24 9.62 22.20
C TRP A 51 27.60 9.07 22.62
N ASP A 52 28.63 9.14 21.78
CA ASP A 52 30.01 8.78 22.12
C ASP A 52 30.55 9.54 23.36
N LYS A 53 30.10 10.78 23.57
CA LYS A 53 30.48 11.59 24.74
C LYS A 53 29.61 11.35 25.96
N ALA A 54 28.33 11.08 25.76
CA ALA A 54 27.42 10.73 26.85
C ALA A 54 27.72 9.33 27.42
N SER A 55 28.15 8.40 26.55
CA SER A 55 28.49 7.02 26.91
C SER A 55 29.85 6.86 27.60
N SER A 56 30.65 7.93 27.75
CA SER A 56 31.93 7.85 28.48
C SER A 56 31.77 7.88 30.00
N MET A 57 30.53 7.91 30.51
CA MET A 57 30.19 7.86 31.94
C MET A 57 30.16 6.41 32.44
N GLU A 58 30.00 6.21 33.76
CA GLU A 58 29.82 4.88 34.32
C GLU A 58 28.57 4.19 33.75
N PRO A 59 28.57 2.86 33.53
CA PRO A 59 27.46 2.15 32.86
C PRO A 59 26.08 2.39 33.50
N GLU A 60 26.01 2.49 34.82
CA GLU A 60 24.75 2.78 35.53
C GLU A 60 24.25 4.22 35.30
N MET A 61 25.17 5.17 35.13
CA MET A 61 24.81 6.56 34.80
C MET A 61 24.41 6.69 33.33
N GLU A 62 25.11 6.00 32.43
CA GLU A 62 24.77 5.98 31.00
C GLU A 62 23.34 5.49 30.78
N GLN A 63 22.96 4.38 31.42
CA GLN A 63 21.60 3.83 31.28
C GLN A 63 20.54 4.81 31.80
N LYS A 64 20.78 5.45 32.96
CA LYS A 64 19.86 6.46 33.52
C LYS A 64 19.71 7.68 32.61
N VAL A 65 20.79 8.17 32.00
CA VAL A 65 20.74 9.29 31.05
C VAL A 65 19.95 8.87 29.82
N LYS A 66 20.20 7.68 29.28
CA LYS A 66 19.47 7.13 28.13
C LYS A 66 17.98 7.05 28.39
N ASP A 67 17.58 6.52 29.54
CA ASP A 67 16.17 6.38 29.92
C ASP A 67 15.50 7.76 30.06
N GLN A 68 16.17 8.75 30.65
CA GLN A 68 15.65 10.12 30.73
C GLN A 68 15.49 10.78 29.35
N HIS A 69 16.47 10.62 28.46
CA HIS A 69 16.37 11.13 27.09
C HIS A 69 15.23 10.46 26.34
N MET A 70 15.09 9.14 26.49
CA MET A 70 14.03 8.36 25.86
C MET A 70 12.65 8.83 26.34
N GLU A 71 12.42 8.90 27.64
CA GLU A 71 11.14 9.35 28.22
C GLU A 71 10.77 10.75 27.74
N ARG A 72 11.71 11.70 27.77
CA ARG A 72 11.47 13.07 27.29
C ARG A 72 11.14 13.12 25.80
N CYS A 73 11.83 12.32 24.98
CA CYS A 73 11.60 12.28 23.54
C CYS A 73 10.25 11.62 23.22
N VAL A 74 9.87 10.56 23.94
CA VAL A 74 8.56 9.92 23.81
C VAL A 74 7.44 10.89 24.17
N ASN A 75 7.57 11.61 25.31
CA ASN A 75 6.58 12.61 25.71
C ASN A 75 6.49 13.76 24.69
N LEU A 76 7.61 14.18 24.11
CA LEU A 76 7.61 15.16 23.02
C LEU A 76 6.83 14.65 21.79
N LEU A 77 7.08 13.42 21.36
CA LEU A 77 6.48 12.84 20.17
C LEU A 77 4.98 12.52 20.32
N VAL A 78 4.57 12.04 21.49
CA VAL A 78 3.20 11.60 21.76
C VAL A 78 2.36 12.75 22.32
N ASP A 79 2.78 13.34 23.44
CA ASP A 79 1.94 14.30 24.18
C ASP A 79 2.05 15.72 23.63
N GLU A 80 3.26 16.18 23.29
CA GLU A 80 3.45 17.55 22.84
C GLU A 80 3.17 17.75 21.35
N LEU A 81 3.58 16.81 20.50
CA LEU A 81 3.46 16.91 19.03
C LEU A 81 2.31 16.08 18.46
N GLY A 82 1.85 15.02 19.15
CA GLY A 82 0.76 14.18 18.67
C GLY A 82 1.05 13.44 17.36
N VAL A 83 2.33 13.27 16.99
CA VAL A 83 2.73 12.64 15.72
C VAL A 83 2.58 11.11 15.75
N TYR A 84 2.79 10.51 16.93
CA TYR A 84 2.60 9.08 17.18
C TYR A 84 1.46 8.85 18.16
N SER A 85 0.71 7.76 17.96
CA SER A 85 -0.47 7.46 18.78
C SER A 85 -0.13 6.65 20.03
N THR A 86 0.99 5.93 20.01
CA THR A 86 1.43 5.12 21.14
C THR A 86 2.88 5.42 21.49
N ALA A 87 3.22 5.27 22.77
CA ALA A 87 4.60 5.39 23.26
C ALA A 87 5.54 4.38 22.58
N GLN A 88 5.02 3.18 22.24
CA GLN A 88 5.82 2.14 21.58
C GLN A 88 6.24 2.55 20.17
N GLU A 89 5.33 3.12 19.38
CA GLU A 89 5.66 3.66 18.05
C GLU A 89 6.70 4.78 18.14
N ALA A 90 6.58 5.67 19.13
CA ALA A 90 7.53 6.75 19.34
C ALA A 90 8.91 6.21 19.75
N TRP A 91 8.96 5.17 20.58
CA TRP A 91 10.19 4.55 21.06
C TRP A 91 11.04 3.98 19.92
N GLU A 92 10.41 3.35 18.94
CA GLU A 92 11.09 2.79 17.75
C GLU A 92 11.68 3.88 16.83
N ARG A 93 11.35 5.15 17.06
CA ARG A 93 11.75 6.30 16.21
C ARG A 93 12.84 7.17 16.83
N ILE A 94 13.32 6.79 18.01
CA ILE A 94 14.35 7.51 18.77
C ILE A 94 15.63 6.67 18.77
N TYR A 95 16.74 7.28 18.35
CA TYR A 95 18.04 6.60 18.25
C TYR A 95 19.13 7.36 19.00
N HIS A 96 20.08 6.63 19.56
CA HIS A 96 21.22 7.19 20.29
C HIS A 96 22.51 6.92 19.52
N VAL A 97 22.98 7.91 18.77
CA VAL A 97 23.99 7.70 17.73
C VAL A 97 25.21 8.60 17.89
N SER A 98 26.31 8.21 17.24
CA SER A 98 27.43 9.11 16.96
C SER A 98 27.64 9.20 15.45
N ALA A 99 27.17 10.29 14.84
CA ALA A 99 27.37 10.54 13.42
C ALA A 99 28.86 10.68 13.07
N LEU A 100 29.69 11.17 14.01
CA LEU A 100 31.13 11.32 13.81
C LEU A 100 31.83 9.95 13.76
N GLU A 101 31.50 9.04 14.67
CA GLU A 101 32.04 7.67 14.61
C GLU A 101 31.58 6.94 13.36
N ALA A 102 30.30 7.06 12.99
CA ALA A 102 29.78 6.44 11.77
C ALA A 102 30.52 6.93 10.52
N LEU A 103 30.79 8.24 10.43
CA LEU A 103 31.60 8.83 9.35
C LEU A 103 33.04 8.31 9.36
N HIS A 104 33.69 8.26 10.53
CA HIS A 104 35.07 7.80 10.65
C HIS A 104 35.25 6.31 10.35
N ILE A 105 34.27 5.47 10.68
CA ILE A 105 34.24 4.05 10.30
C ILE A 105 34.14 3.93 8.78
N ARG A 106 33.21 4.66 8.14
CA ARG A 106 33.00 4.64 6.68
C ARG A 106 34.21 5.15 5.90
N ASN A 107 34.89 6.17 6.42
CA ASN A 107 36.10 6.71 5.81
C ASN A 107 37.36 5.87 6.11
N GLY A 108 37.23 4.75 6.83
CA GLY A 108 38.34 3.87 7.16
C GLY A 108 39.32 4.44 8.19
N HIS A 109 38.97 5.54 8.86
CA HIS A 109 39.77 6.11 9.96
C HIS A 109 39.74 5.21 11.20
N ILE A 110 38.60 4.55 11.46
CA ILE A 110 38.46 3.56 12.54
C ILE A 110 38.39 2.17 11.90
N LYS A 111 39.53 1.46 11.89
CA LYS A 111 39.61 0.09 11.34
C LYS A 111 39.15 -0.98 12.33
N ASN A 112 39.44 -0.76 13.62
CA ASN A 112 39.10 -1.68 14.70
C ASN A 112 38.26 -0.94 15.76
N PRO A 113 36.95 -0.75 15.52
CA PRO A 113 36.08 -0.09 16.49
C PRO A 113 35.95 -0.92 17.77
N SER A 114 35.86 -0.23 18.91
CA SER A 114 35.56 -0.84 20.21
C SER A 114 34.16 -1.50 20.20
N ALA A 115 33.85 -2.35 21.19
CA ALA A 115 32.52 -2.93 21.31
C ALA A 115 31.41 -1.85 21.38
N GLN A 116 31.62 -0.81 22.20
CA GLN A 116 30.70 0.31 22.33
C GLN A 116 30.55 1.12 21.03
N THR A 117 31.67 1.39 20.33
CA THR A 117 31.63 2.06 19.03
C THR A 117 30.90 1.22 17.98
N LYS A 118 31.02 -0.12 18.02
CA LYS A 118 30.27 -1.03 17.15
C LYS A 118 28.77 -0.98 17.45
N GLU A 119 28.37 -0.99 18.71
CA GLU A 119 26.96 -0.88 19.11
C GLU A 119 26.34 0.44 18.64
N ARG A 120 27.03 1.57 18.84
CA ARG A 120 26.58 2.88 18.33
C ARG A 120 26.51 2.93 16.80
N TYR A 121 27.42 2.26 16.12
CA TYR A 121 27.37 2.15 14.65
C TYR A 121 26.20 1.26 14.19
N GLN A 122 25.92 0.16 14.89
CA GLN A 122 24.75 -0.69 14.61
C GLN A 122 23.44 0.07 14.83
N GLU A 123 23.35 0.88 15.89
CA GLU A 123 22.22 1.79 16.12
C GLU A 123 22.02 2.75 14.94
N PHE A 124 23.11 3.33 14.43
CA PHE A 124 23.06 4.23 13.28
C PHE A 124 22.61 3.52 11.99
N LEU A 125 23.08 2.28 11.77
CA LEU A 125 22.62 1.46 10.65
C LEU A 125 21.13 1.08 10.79
N ARG A 126 20.65 0.81 12.01
CA ARG A 126 19.23 0.57 12.26
C ARG A 126 18.41 1.79 11.87
N PHE A 127 18.83 2.98 12.31
CA PHE A 127 18.20 4.23 11.89
C PHE A 127 18.15 4.37 10.37
N GLU A 128 19.25 4.16 9.65
CA GLU A 128 19.27 4.30 8.19
C GLU A 128 18.33 3.31 7.51
N ASN A 129 18.29 2.06 7.98
CA ASN A 129 17.37 1.06 7.44
C ASN A 129 15.91 1.46 7.66
N ASP A 130 15.55 1.91 8.87
CA ASP A 130 14.20 2.31 9.21
C ASP A 130 13.79 3.60 8.48
N PHE A 131 14.73 4.54 8.34
CA PHE A 131 14.57 5.75 7.54
C PHE A 131 14.30 5.41 6.07
N LEU A 132 15.10 4.53 5.47
CA LEU A 132 14.93 4.11 4.08
C LEU A 132 13.59 3.40 3.85
N ASN A 133 13.21 2.49 4.74
CA ASN A 133 11.93 1.79 4.66
C ASN A 133 10.76 2.77 4.80
N CYS A 134 10.84 3.70 5.75
CA CYS A 134 9.82 4.73 5.94
C CYS A 134 9.69 5.64 4.71
N LEU A 135 10.82 6.07 4.14
CA LEU A 135 10.85 6.90 2.95
C LEU A 135 10.25 6.17 1.74
N ALA A 136 10.58 4.90 1.55
CA ALA A 136 10.06 4.08 0.47
C ALA A 136 8.53 3.92 0.56
N VAL A 137 8.01 3.58 1.74
CA VAL A 137 6.56 3.43 1.97
C VAL A 137 5.83 4.77 1.84
N SER A 138 6.38 5.85 2.41
CA SER A 138 5.78 7.17 2.32
C SER A 138 5.71 7.65 0.87
N ALA A 139 6.82 7.58 0.14
CA ALA A 139 6.88 8.00 -1.27
C ALA A 139 5.95 7.19 -2.17
N LEU A 140 5.78 5.87 -1.90
CA LEU A 140 4.82 5.05 -2.63
C LEU A 140 3.38 5.56 -2.43
N LYS A 141 3.03 5.88 -1.19
CA LYS A 141 1.68 6.32 -0.83
C LYS A 141 1.38 7.74 -1.33
N THR A 142 2.31 8.68 -1.17
CA THR A 142 2.12 10.09 -1.51
C THR A 142 2.19 10.33 -3.02
N LYS A 143 3.13 9.68 -3.72
CA LYS A 143 3.35 9.92 -5.15
C LYS A 143 2.51 9.02 -6.06
N PHE A 144 2.31 7.74 -5.72
CA PHE A 144 1.58 6.81 -6.60
C PHE A 144 0.13 6.55 -6.17
N GLY A 145 -0.19 6.73 -4.89
CA GLY A 145 -1.55 6.51 -4.36
C GLY A 145 -2.65 7.24 -5.14
N PRO A 146 -2.53 8.56 -5.39
CA PRO A 146 -3.53 9.31 -6.15
C PRO A 146 -3.72 8.79 -7.58
N HIS A 147 -2.64 8.42 -8.25
CA HIS A 147 -2.69 7.88 -9.61
C HIS A 147 -3.38 6.51 -9.66
N LEU A 148 -3.14 5.65 -8.66
CA LEU A 148 -3.74 4.32 -8.59
C LEU A 148 -5.24 4.40 -8.33
N LEU A 149 -5.69 5.31 -7.45
CA LEU A 149 -7.11 5.60 -7.24
C LEU A 149 -7.78 6.14 -8.52
N SER A 150 -7.09 7.04 -9.24
CA SER A 150 -7.58 7.56 -10.51
C SER A 150 -7.71 6.44 -11.56
N ALA A 151 -6.72 5.56 -11.68
CA ALA A 151 -6.77 4.43 -12.59
C ALA A 151 -7.92 3.48 -12.26
N GLN A 152 -8.13 3.17 -10.97
CA GLN A 152 -9.25 2.34 -10.53
C GLN A 152 -10.61 2.97 -10.90
N LYS A 153 -10.75 4.29 -10.76
CA LYS A 153 -11.96 5.01 -11.16
C LYS A 153 -12.23 4.88 -12.66
N ILE A 154 -11.19 5.03 -13.49
CA ILE A 154 -11.28 4.87 -14.95
C ILE A 154 -11.70 3.44 -15.32
N LEU A 155 -11.09 2.42 -14.70
CA LEU A 155 -11.44 1.02 -14.95
C LEU A 155 -12.88 0.70 -14.56
N ASN A 156 -13.36 1.22 -13.43
CA ASN A 156 -14.75 1.04 -13.00
C ASN A 156 -15.74 1.73 -13.93
N GLN A 157 -15.40 2.93 -14.42
CA GLN A 157 -16.20 3.62 -15.43
C GLN A 157 -16.25 2.83 -16.74
N LEU A 158 -15.12 2.30 -17.21
CA LEU A 158 -15.06 1.50 -18.43
C LEU A 158 -15.87 0.20 -18.28
N LYS A 159 -15.78 -0.46 -17.11
CA LYS A 159 -16.56 -1.66 -16.81
C LYS A 159 -18.06 -1.39 -16.85
N SER A 160 -18.52 -0.35 -16.16
CA SER A 160 -19.95 0.00 -16.09
C SER A 160 -20.52 0.53 -17.40
N THR A 161 -19.74 1.31 -18.15
CA THR A 161 -20.22 1.99 -19.37
C THR A 161 -20.18 1.10 -20.59
N LEU A 162 -19.18 0.22 -20.70
CA LEU A 162 -18.91 -0.52 -21.93
C LEU A 162 -18.97 -2.03 -21.73
N ILE A 163 -18.27 -2.56 -20.73
CA ILE A 163 -18.17 -4.01 -20.55
C ILE A 163 -19.51 -4.62 -20.13
N SER A 164 -20.15 -4.09 -19.08
CA SER A 164 -21.42 -4.63 -18.57
C SER A 164 -22.54 -4.58 -19.62
N PRO A 165 -22.81 -3.45 -20.30
CA PRO A 165 -23.84 -3.40 -21.35
C PRO A 165 -23.50 -4.29 -22.55
N PHE A 166 -22.22 -4.43 -22.89
CA PHE A 166 -21.80 -5.32 -23.96
C PHE A 166 -22.06 -6.79 -23.62
N ILE A 167 -21.72 -7.22 -22.40
CA ILE A 167 -22.02 -8.58 -21.92
C ILE A 167 -23.53 -8.84 -21.94
N GLU A 168 -24.34 -7.92 -21.41
CA GLU A 168 -25.81 -8.05 -21.45
C GLU A 168 -26.34 -8.14 -22.88
N LYS A 169 -25.81 -7.33 -23.79
CA LYS A 169 -26.20 -7.38 -25.20
C LYS A 169 -25.83 -8.72 -25.84
N VAL A 170 -24.64 -9.24 -25.58
CA VAL A 170 -24.20 -10.54 -26.09
C VAL A 170 -25.05 -11.68 -25.53
N SER A 171 -25.32 -11.69 -24.22
CA SER A 171 -26.18 -12.70 -23.59
C SER A 171 -27.58 -12.73 -24.20
N ARG A 172 -28.19 -11.55 -24.39
CA ARG A 172 -29.50 -11.45 -25.04
C ARG A 172 -29.49 -12.00 -26.48
N LEU A 173 -28.48 -11.65 -27.27
CA LEU A 173 -28.35 -12.17 -28.64
C LEU A 173 -28.16 -13.69 -28.68
N ILE A 174 -27.49 -14.26 -27.68
CA ILE A 174 -27.34 -15.72 -27.54
C ILE A 174 -28.71 -16.36 -27.26
N ASP A 175 -29.49 -15.79 -26.35
CA ASP A 175 -30.80 -16.35 -25.97
C ASP A 175 -31.83 -16.20 -27.10
N GLU A 176 -31.87 -15.06 -27.80
CA GLU A 176 -32.68 -14.87 -29.00
C GLU A 176 -32.33 -15.90 -30.10
N ASN A 177 -31.04 -16.19 -30.29
CA ASN A 177 -30.63 -17.22 -31.25
C ASN A 177 -31.01 -18.64 -30.82
N LYS A 178 -30.95 -18.95 -29.51
CA LYS A 178 -31.40 -20.26 -29.00
C LYS A 178 -32.90 -20.44 -29.22
N GLU A 179 -33.69 -19.43 -28.89
CA GLU A 179 -35.14 -19.46 -29.08
C GLU A 179 -35.50 -19.60 -30.56
N ARG A 180 -34.84 -18.84 -31.44
CA ARG A 180 -35.03 -18.97 -32.89
C ARG A 180 -34.70 -20.38 -33.40
N ARG A 181 -33.63 -21.00 -32.90
CA ARG A 181 -33.28 -22.39 -33.24
C ARG A 181 -34.30 -23.40 -32.71
N ALA A 182 -34.81 -23.20 -31.50
CA ALA A 182 -35.85 -24.06 -30.94
C ALA A 182 -37.14 -24.01 -31.77
N ASN A 183 -37.56 -22.82 -32.18
CA ASN A 183 -38.75 -22.64 -33.01
C ASN A 183 -38.59 -23.30 -34.38
N LEU A 184 -37.45 -23.10 -35.05
CA LEU A 184 -37.16 -23.75 -36.34
C LEU A 184 -37.12 -25.27 -36.21
N ASN A 185 -36.55 -25.81 -35.12
CA ASN A 185 -36.54 -27.24 -34.90
C ASN A 185 -37.95 -27.80 -34.68
N ALA A 186 -38.81 -27.11 -33.93
CA ALA A 186 -40.19 -27.53 -33.73
C ALA A 186 -40.99 -27.53 -35.04
N GLU A 187 -40.80 -26.52 -35.90
CA GLU A 187 -41.43 -26.46 -37.23
C GLU A 187 -40.94 -27.60 -38.14
N ILE A 188 -39.66 -27.97 -38.07
CA ILE A 188 -39.11 -29.14 -38.78
C ILE A 188 -39.75 -30.44 -38.26
N GLU A 189 -39.86 -30.61 -36.94
CA GLU A 189 -40.48 -31.80 -36.34
C GLU A 189 -41.96 -31.93 -36.75
N GLU A 190 -42.70 -30.82 -36.84
CA GLU A 190 -44.08 -30.80 -37.29
C GLU A 190 -44.19 -31.23 -38.77
N TRP A 191 -43.34 -30.70 -39.65
CA TRP A 191 -43.29 -31.13 -41.05
C TRP A 191 -42.87 -32.60 -41.22
N GLU A 192 -41.94 -33.10 -40.40
CA GLU A 192 -41.54 -34.51 -40.43
C GLU A 192 -42.71 -35.43 -40.10
N LEU A 193 -43.55 -35.05 -39.13
CA LEU A 193 -44.76 -35.79 -38.79
C LEU A 193 -45.80 -35.77 -39.92
N GLU A 194 -46.06 -34.60 -40.52
CA GLU A 194 -46.98 -34.47 -41.66
C GLU A 194 -46.51 -35.30 -42.85
N MET A 195 -45.23 -35.23 -43.20
CA MET A 195 -44.64 -36.02 -44.28
C MET A 195 -44.70 -37.53 -43.99
N GLN A 196 -44.62 -37.93 -42.73
CA GLN A 196 -44.76 -39.33 -42.35
C GLN A 196 -46.21 -39.81 -42.53
N ASP A 197 -47.19 -39.01 -42.10
CA ASP A 197 -48.63 -39.31 -42.26
C ASP A 197 -49.01 -39.40 -43.76
N GLU A 198 -48.61 -38.42 -44.57
CA GLU A 198 -48.82 -38.45 -46.03
C GLU A 198 -48.17 -39.69 -46.68
N ARG A 199 -47.01 -40.10 -46.19
CA ARG A 199 -46.32 -41.30 -46.68
C ARG A 199 -47.07 -42.58 -46.32
N GLU A 200 -47.61 -42.66 -45.11
CA GLU A 200 -48.43 -43.79 -44.66
C GLU A 200 -49.75 -43.87 -45.47
N ASP A 201 -50.40 -42.74 -45.71
CA ASP A 201 -51.61 -42.66 -46.55
C ASP A 201 -51.35 -43.09 -48.00
N LEU A 202 -50.26 -42.61 -48.61
CA LEU A 202 -49.84 -43.02 -49.95
C LEU A 202 -49.56 -44.52 -50.01
N GLN A 203 -48.95 -45.07 -48.96
CA GLN A 203 -48.66 -46.49 -48.89
C GLN A 203 -49.94 -47.33 -48.74
N TYR A 204 -50.89 -46.89 -47.94
CA TYR A 204 -52.22 -47.52 -47.83
C TYR A 204 -52.95 -47.52 -49.19
N CYS A 205 -53.02 -46.37 -49.87
CA CYS A 205 -53.64 -46.27 -51.20
C CYS A 205 -52.96 -47.20 -52.22
N PHE A 206 -51.63 -47.31 -52.15
CA PHE A 206 -50.86 -48.20 -53.01
C PHE A 206 -51.20 -49.68 -52.76
N GLU A 207 -51.31 -50.09 -51.50
CA GLU A 207 -51.70 -51.46 -51.11
C GLU A 207 -53.12 -51.79 -51.61
N GLU A 208 -54.08 -50.88 -51.41
CA GLU A 208 -55.47 -51.05 -51.87
C GLU A 208 -55.57 -51.21 -53.40
N LEU A 209 -54.87 -50.35 -54.16
CA LEU A 209 -54.80 -50.46 -55.62
C LEU A 209 -54.19 -51.79 -56.08
N THR A 210 -53.17 -52.28 -55.36
CA THR A 210 -52.50 -53.54 -55.67
C THR A 210 -53.43 -54.73 -55.45
N GLU A 211 -54.21 -54.75 -54.36
CA GLU A 211 -55.22 -55.78 -54.09
C GLU A 211 -56.33 -55.78 -55.15
N MET A 212 -56.77 -54.61 -55.61
CA MET A 212 -57.78 -54.50 -56.67
C MET A 212 -57.30 -55.09 -58.00
N THR A 213 -56.01 -55.01 -58.30
CA THR A 213 -55.43 -55.60 -59.52
C THR A 213 -55.18 -57.11 -59.47
N GLN A 214 -55.32 -57.74 -58.29
CA GLN A 214 -55.09 -59.19 -58.10
C GLN A 214 -56.39 -60.03 -58.05
N ARG A 215 -57.57 -59.42 -58.12
CA ARG A 215 -58.88 -60.10 -58.30
C ARG A 215 -59.27 -60.17 -59.78
#